data_AF-A0A3S3NFC3-F1
#
_entry.id   AF-A0A3S3NFC3-F1
#
_cell.length_a   1.000
_cell.length_b   1.000
_cell.length_c   1.000
_cell.angle_alpha   90.00
_cell.angle_beta   90.00
_cell.angle_gamma   90.00
#
_symmetry.space_group_name_H-M   'P 1'
#
loop_
_entity.id
_entity.type
_entity.pdbx_description
1 polymer ?
#
loop_
_entity_poly.entity_id
_entity_poly.type
_entity_poly.pdbx_seq_one_letter_code
_entity_poly.pdbx_strand_id
1 'polypeptide(L)'
;FKMLQMESEKNERFVDEVNESMKLVIKLKKRYSGKTIPPEKFACTRAQRYLDDSLEPITALLELFYVWNIFDCINDQSKIEFFVSRINERSNALRENEPREMVYDEIASLSLVKGVLMRNLGRIDEAIHCFESVVEIKRLIQNDTFLPHFAAAELGVTYFECGDYSKSLEWLKTARSTDRKFLYETALHVRVHAYMKKIKASE
;
A
#
# COMPACT_ATOMS: atom_id res chain seq x y z
N PHE A 1 -1.06 13.03 -12.46
CA PHE A 1 -1.72 13.40 -11.19
C PHE A 1 -1.00 14.63 -10.63
N LYS A 2 -1.73 15.65 -10.14
CA LYS A 2 -1.12 16.91 -9.66
C LYS A 2 -0.07 16.70 -8.58
N MET A 3 -0.28 15.74 -7.68
CA MET A 3 0.68 15.34 -6.66
C MET A 3 1.99 14.76 -7.24
N LEU A 4 1.96 14.06 -8.37
CA LEU A 4 3.17 13.62 -9.09
C LEU A 4 3.86 14.79 -9.80
N GLN A 5 3.07 15.71 -10.38
CA GLN A 5 3.60 16.90 -11.06
C GLN A 5 4.25 17.88 -10.08
N MET A 6 3.71 17.99 -8.86
CA MET A 6 4.27 18.76 -7.76
C MET A 6 5.70 18.30 -7.44
N GLU A 7 5.94 16.99 -7.33
CA GLU A 7 7.28 16.45 -7.07
C GLU A 7 8.23 16.59 -8.25
N SER A 8 7.76 16.38 -9.49
CA SER A 8 8.62 16.42 -10.67
C SER A 8 8.95 17.83 -11.16
N GLU A 9 8.04 18.79 -11.03
CA GLU A 9 8.15 20.13 -11.61
C GLU A 9 8.38 21.23 -10.56
N LYS A 10 8.34 20.91 -9.26
CA LYS A 10 8.43 21.88 -8.14
C LYS A 10 7.51 23.10 -8.31
N ASN A 11 6.35 22.89 -8.93
CA ASN A 11 5.42 23.96 -9.25
C ASN A 11 4.58 24.31 -8.03
N GLU A 12 4.86 25.47 -7.42
CA GLU A 12 4.20 25.96 -6.21
C GLU A 12 2.66 26.00 -6.33
N ARG A 13 2.13 26.27 -7.53
CA ARG A 13 0.69 26.27 -7.75
C ARG A 13 0.05 24.90 -7.46
N PHE A 14 0.74 23.81 -7.79
CA PHE A 14 0.22 22.47 -7.51
C PHE A 14 0.31 22.12 -6.03
N VAL A 15 1.26 22.71 -5.29
CA VAL A 15 1.34 22.55 -3.83
C VAL A 15 0.08 23.08 -3.17
N ASP A 16 -0.32 24.32 -3.49
CA ASP A 16 -1.53 24.92 -2.93
C ASP A 16 -2.80 24.14 -3.28
N GLU A 17 -2.94 23.72 -4.53
CA GLU A 17 -4.10 22.93 -4.97
C GLU A 17 -4.17 21.55 -4.27
N VAL A 18 -3.02 20.89 -4.05
CA VAL A 18 -2.96 19.62 -3.32
C VAL A 18 -3.28 19.84 -1.84
N ASN A 19 -2.72 20.87 -1.21
CA ASN A 19 -2.99 21.22 0.18
C ASN A 19 -4.47 21.50 0.43
N GLU A 20 -5.11 22.30 -0.42
CA GLU A 20 -6.55 22.56 -0.33
C GLU A 20 -7.38 21.29 -0.55
N SER A 21 -6.97 20.44 -1.48
CA SER A 21 -7.62 19.14 -1.69
C SER A 21 -7.55 18.26 -0.44
N MET A 22 -6.40 18.20 0.25
CA MET A 22 -6.24 17.40 1.47
C MET A 22 -7.08 17.94 2.63
N LYS A 23 -7.15 19.27 2.79
CA LYS A 23 -8.06 19.90 3.76
C LYS A 23 -9.52 19.57 3.46
N LEU A 24 -9.91 19.53 2.18
CA LEU A 24 -11.26 19.15 1.76
C LEU A 24 -11.57 17.69 2.06
N VAL A 25 -10.63 16.75 1.84
CA VAL A 25 -10.83 15.32 2.16
C VAL A 25 -11.25 15.14 3.62
N ILE A 26 -10.64 15.88 4.54
CA ILE A 26 -10.97 15.83 5.97
C ILE A 26 -12.37 16.41 6.24
N LYS A 27 -12.74 17.51 5.56
CA LYS A 27 -14.04 18.18 5.71
C LYS A 27 -15.21 17.39 5.09
N LEU A 28 -14.97 16.65 4.02
CA LEU A 28 -16.00 15.92 3.26
C LEU A 28 -16.37 14.56 3.86
N LYS A 29 -15.61 14.11 4.87
CA LYS A 29 -15.85 12.87 5.61
C LYS A 29 -17.28 12.78 6.15
N LYS A 30 -17.96 11.69 5.83
CA LYS A 30 -19.31 11.40 6.33
C LYS A 30 -19.24 10.42 7.50
N ARG A 31 -20.28 10.45 8.34
CA ARG A 31 -20.46 9.50 9.44
C ARG A 31 -21.81 8.82 9.27
N TYR A 32 -21.81 7.50 9.33
CA TYR A 32 -23.00 6.68 9.34
C TYR A 32 -23.12 6.03 10.72
N SER A 33 -24.23 6.29 11.42
CA SER A 33 -24.43 5.85 12.81
C SER A 33 -23.26 6.22 13.72
N GLY A 34 -22.75 7.45 13.59
CA GLY A 34 -21.62 7.97 14.38
C GLY A 34 -20.24 7.42 13.98
N LYS A 35 -20.16 6.45 13.08
CA LYS A 35 -18.90 5.83 12.62
C LYS A 35 -18.51 6.31 11.23
N THR A 36 -17.22 6.47 11.00
CA THR A 36 -16.66 6.71 9.67
C THR A 36 -16.42 5.39 8.98
N ILE A 37 -16.79 5.29 7.71
CA ILE A 37 -16.54 4.08 6.93
C ILE A 37 -15.02 3.89 6.73
N PRO A 38 -14.51 2.65 6.68
CA PRO A 38 -13.07 2.40 6.64
C PRO A 38 -12.32 3.10 5.50
N PRO A 39 -12.79 3.15 4.25
CA PRO A 39 -12.10 3.84 3.16
C PRO A 39 -11.97 5.35 3.39
N GLU A 40 -13.02 6.01 3.89
CA GLU A 40 -12.97 7.44 4.23
C GLU A 40 -12.03 7.69 5.41
N LYS A 41 -12.08 6.83 6.44
CA LYS A 41 -11.16 6.94 7.58
C LYS A 41 -9.71 6.83 7.11
N PHE A 42 -9.42 5.93 6.17
CA PHE A 42 -8.12 5.78 5.55
C PHE A 42 -7.69 7.04 4.80
N ALA A 43 -8.50 7.52 3.87
CA ALA A 43 -8.20 8.74 3.10
C ALA A 43 -7.97 9.96 4.01
N CYS A 44 -8.80 10.18 5.03
CA CYS A 44 -8.60 11.27 5.99
C CYS A 44 -7.32 11.10 6.82
N THR A 45 -6.96 9.88 7.21
CA THR A 45 -5.74 9.64 7.99
C THR A 45 -4.50 9.97 7.17
N ARG A 46 -4.47 9.61 5.88
CA ARG A 46 -3.38 9.96 4.97
C ARG A 46 -3.33 11.45 4.65
N ALA A 47 -4.49 12.06 4.40
CA ALA A 47 -4.57 13.51 4.19
C ALA A 47 -4.08 14.31 5.40
N GLN A 48 -4.44 13.90 6.62
CA GLN A 48 -3.96 14.53 7.85
C GLN A 48 -2.45 14.37 8.00
N ARG A 49 -1.93 13.15 7.85
CA ARG A 49 -0.48 12.90 7.95
C ARG A 49 0.34 13.70 6.93
N TYR A 50 -0.20 13.87 5.72
CA TYR A 50 0.40 14.74 4.71
C TYR A 50 0.43 16.21 5.14
N LEU A 51 -0.68 16.73 5.68
CA LEU A 51 -0.75 18.12 6.18
C LEU A 51 0.15 18.37 7.40
N ASP A 52 0.44 17.31 8.17
CA ASP A 52 1.34 17.35 9.33
C ASP A 52 2.82 17.08 8.96
N ASP A 53 3.16 17.04 7.66
CA ASP A 53 4.51 16.72 7.13
C ASP A 53 5.09 15.39 7.67
N SER A 54 4.21 14.44 8.02
CA SER A 54 4.53 13.13 8.60
C SER A 54 4.33 11.96 7.62
N LEU A 55 3.98 12.28 6.38
CA LEU A 55 3.83 11.34 5.28
C LEU A 55 4.09 12.05 3.97
N GLU A 56 4.95 11.47 3.15
CA GLU A 56 5.29 12.06 1.87
C GLU A 56 4.15 11.93 0.86
N PRO A 57 3.93 12.95 0.01
CA PRO A 57 2.84 12.98 -0.95
C PRO A 57 2.77 11.73 -1.84
N ILE A 58 3.88 11.33 -2.48
CA ILE A 58 3.87 10.14 -3.33
C ILE A 58 3.53 8.85 -2.57
N THR A 59 3.99 8.70 -1.33
CA THR A 59 3.65 7.55 -0.49
C THR A 59 2.14 7.51 -0.27
N ALA A 60 1.53 8.65 0.10
CA ALA A 60 0.08 8.76 0.29
C ALA A 60 -0.72 8.41 -0.99
N LEU A 61 -0.26 8.88 -2.16
CA LEU A 61 -0.89 8.61 -3.45
C LEU A 61 -0.86 7.12 -3.80
N LEU A 62 0.33 6.52 -3.75
CA LEU A 62 0.55 5.15 -4.15
C LEU A 62 -0.19 4.17 -3.25
N GLU A 63 -0.23 4.46 -1.95
CA GLU A 63 -0.97 3.64 -1.00
C GLU A 63 -2.48 3.72 -1.23
N LEU A 64 -3.01 4.90 -1.57
CA LEU A 64 -4.42 5.05 -1.95
C LEU A 64 -4.73 4.25 -3.23
N PHE A 65 -3.83 4.28 -4.21
CA PHE A 65 -3.99 3.51 -5.45
C PHE A 65 -4.02 2.01 -5.17
N TYR A 66 -3.17 1.54 -4.28
CA TYR A 66 -3.15 0.15 -3.86
C TYR A 66 -4.46 -0.25 -3.16
N VAL A 67 -4.89 0.50 -2.16
CA VAL A 67 -6.11 0.21 -1.37
C VAL A 67 -7.39 0.20 -2.23
N TRP A 68 -7.39 0.98 -3.32
CA TRP A 68 -8.49 1.06 -4.28
C TRP A 68 -8.32 0.14 -5.50
N ASN A 69 -7.32 -0.75 -5.48
CA ASN A 69 -7.02 -1.70 -6.57
C ASN A 69 -6.80 -1.01 -7.93
N ILE A 70 -6.29 0.23 -7.94
CA ILE A 70 -6.02 0.97 -9.18
C ILE A 70 -4.91 0.27 -9.97
N PHE A 71 -3.91 -0.29 -9.30
CA PHE A 71 -2.81 -1.00 -9.96
C PHE A 71 -3.26 -2.26 -10.72
N ASP A 72 -4.32 -2.94 -10.27
CA ASP A 72 -4.90 -4.08 -10.98
C ASP A 72 -5.53 -3.67 -12.33
N CYS A 73 -5.80 -2.37 -12.52
CA CYS A 73 -6.34 -1.83 -13.77
C CYS A 73 -5.26 -1.27 -14.71
N ILE A 74 -3.99 -1.20 -14.27
CA ILE A 74 -2.89 -0.68 -15.08
C ILE A 74 -2.19 -1.85 -15.77
N ASN A 75 -2.44 -1.99 -17.06
CA ASN A 75 -1.79 -3.00 -17.92
C ASN A 75 -0.67 -2.42 -18.80
N ASP A 76 -0.39 -1.12 -18.66
CA ASP A 76 0.59 -0.41 -19.46
C ASP A 76 1.97 -0.50 -18.79
N GLN A 77 2.86 -1.27 -19.41
CA GLN A 77 4.23 -1.52 -18.98
C GLN A 77 4.97 -0.22 -18.65
N SER A 78 4.91 0.78 -19.52
CA SER A 78 5.64 2.04 -19.37
C SER A 78 5.14 2.84 -18.18
N LYS A 79 3.84 2.80 -17.89
CA LYS A 79 3.27 3.44 -16.68
C LYS A 79 3.70 2.72 -15.41
N ILE A 80 3.74 1.39 -15.43
CA ILE A 80 4.20 0.60 -14.28
C ILE A 80 5.68 0.90 -14.00
N GLU A 81 6.53 0.90 -15.01
CA GLU A 81 7.95 1.23 -14.90
C GLU A 81 8.18 2.65 -14.38
N PHE A 82 7.36 3.62 -14.82
CA PHE A 82 7.38 4.97 -14.29
C PHE A 82 7.14 4.99 -12.76
N PHE A 83 6.09 4.30 -12.28
CA PHE A 83 5.81 4.23 -10.84
C PHE A 83 6.93 3.51 -10.07
N VAL A 84 7.48 2.43 -10.63
CA VAL A 84 8.61 1.71 -10.03
C VAL A 84 9.84 2.61 -9.90
N SER A 85 10.17 3.41 -10.92
CA SER A 85 11.29 4.37 -10.86
C SER A 85 11.11 5.35 -9.72
N ARG A 86 9.91 5.94 -9.61
CA ARG A 86 9.59 6.88 -8.53
C ARG A 86 9.66 6.25 -7.15
N ILE A 87 9.19 5.01 -7.00
CA ILE A 87 9.30 4.29 -5.73
C ILE A 87 10.77 4.08 -5.35
N ASN A 88 11.63 3.71 -6.30
CA ASN A 88 13.05 3.50 -6.04
C ASN A 88 13.76 4.81 -5.64
N GLU A 89 13.54 5.89 -6.40
CA GLU A 89 14.06 7.23 -6.08
C GLU A 89 13.67 7.64 -4.66
N ARG A 90 12.39 7.48 -4.31
CA ARG A 90 11.86 7.85 -3.00
C ARG A 90 12.39 6.97 -1.88
N SER A 91 12.44 5.66 -2.09
CA SER A 91 12.93 4.71 -1.10
C SER A 91 14.40 4.94 -0.76
N ASN A 92 15.21 5.31 -1.76
CA ASN A 92 16.62 5.66 -1.56
C ASN A 92 16.75 6.96 -0.77
N ALA A 93 16.02 8.01 -1.14
CA ALA A 93 16.03 9.27 -0.42
C ALA A 93 15.61 9.11 1.06
N LEU A 94 14.62 8.24 1.35
CA LEU A 94 14.20 7.95 2.73
C LEU A 94 15.28 7.22 3.55
N ARG A 95 16.15 6.43 2.90
CA ARG A 95 17.25 5.70 3.57
C ARG A 95 18.49 6.56 3.79
N GLU A 96 18.73 7.53 2.90
CA GLU A 96 19.88 8.45 2.97
C GLU A 96 19.68 9.56 4.00
N ASN A 97 18.44 10.02 4.19
CA ASN A 97 18.10 10.96 5.25
C ASN A 97 18.08 10.23 6.60
N GLU A 98 18.66 10.82 7.66
CA GLU A 98 18.70 10.20 9.00
C GLU A 98 17.32 9.62 9.38
N PRO A 99 17.25 8.31 9.72
CA PRO A 99 15.98 7.62 9.82
C PRO A 99 15.15 8.20 10.97
N ARG A 100 14.10 8.94 10.63
CA ARG A 100 13.02 9.29 11.57
C ARG A 100 12.30 8.00 11.96
N GLU A 101 11.70 7.96 13.15
CA GLU A 101 10.98 6.78 13.65
C GLU A 101 9.93 6.22 12.67
N MET A 102 9.34 7.08 11.82
CA MET A 102 8.28 6.73 10.85
C MET A 102 8.79 6.26 9.48
N VAL A 103 10.11 6.25 9.24
CA VAL A 103 10.69 5.90 7.92
C VAL A 103 10.39 4.46 7.52
N TYR A 104 10.31 3.54 8.50
CA TYR A 104 10.01 2.13 8.22
C TYR A 104 8.58 1.91 7.72
N ASP A 105 7.60 2.67 8.20
CA ASP A 105 6.22 2.63 7.72
C ASP A 105 6.14 3.03 6.24
N GLU A 106 6.84 4.10 5.85
CA GLU A 106 6.86 4.57 4.47
C GLU A 106 7.61 3.60 3.54
N ILE A 107 8.77 3.10 3.97
CA ILE A 107 9.52 2.07 3.22
C ILE A 107 8.67 0.81 3.04
N ALA A 108 7.96 0.37 4.08
CA ALA A 108 7.07 -0.78 4.01
C ALA A 108 5.93 -0.56 3.01
N SER A 109 5.32 0.62 3.03
CA SER A 109 4.26 1.00 2.08
C SER A 109 4.76 1.00 0.63
N LEU A 110 5.91 1.63 0.39
CA LEU A 110 6.53 1.70 -0.93
C LEU A 110 6.95 0.31 -1.43
N SER A 111 7.54 -0.53 -0.58
CA SER A 111 7.89 -1.92 -0.91
C SER A 111 6.66 -2.76 -1.25
N LEU A 112 5.56 -2.61 -0.49
CA LEU A 112 4.29 -3.30 -0.78
C LEU A 112 3.77 -2.93 -2.18
N VAL A 113 3.71 -1.63 -2.49
CA VAL A 113 3.25 -1.17 -3.81
C VAL A 113 4.19 -1.64 -4.92
N LYS A 114 5.50 -1.55 -4.71
CA LYS A 114 6.50 -2.03 -5.67
C LYS A 114 6.32 -3.51 -5.97
N GLY A 115 6.05 -4.34 -4.96
CA GLY A 115 5.82 -5.77 -5.17
C GLY A 115 4.64 -6.04 -6.08
N VAL A 116 3.52 -5.33 -5.90
CA VAL A 116 2.34 -5.46 -6.78
C VAL A 116 2.67 -5.06 -8.21
N LEU A 117 3.37 -3.94 -8.38
CA LEU A 117 3.81 -3.48 -9.70
C LEU A 117 4.73 -4.50 -10.38
N MET A 118 5.72 -5.05 -9.66
CA MET A 118 6.62 -6.08 -10.20
C MET A 118 5.87 -7.35 -10.60
N ARG A 119 4.87 -7.77 -9.82
CA ARG A 119 4.00 -8.89 -10.19
C ARG A 119 3.24 -8.61 -11.48
N ASN A 120 2.70 -7.40 -11.64
CA ASN A 120 2.02 -6.99 -12.87
C ASN A 120 2.96 -6.96 -14.09
N LEU A 121 4.27 -6.75 -13.86
CA LEU A 121 5.32 -6.89 -14.89
C LEU A 121 5.73 -8.35 -15.17
N GLY A 122 5.17 -9.34 -14.47
CA GLY A 122 5.60 -10.73 -14.52
C GLY A 122 6.93 -11.02 -13.81
N ARG A 123 7.50 -10.05 -13.08
CA ARG A 123 8.77 -10.18 -12.34
C ARG A 123 8.49 -10.74 -10.94
N ILE A 124 8.09 -12.01 -10.90
CA ILE A 124 7.56 -12.67 -9.71
C ILE A 124 8.56 -12.70 -8.55
N ASP A 125 9.82 -13.06 -8.80
CA ASP A 125 10.83 -13.16 -7.73
C ASP A 125 11.07 -11.83 -7.04
N GLU A 126 11.10 -10.73 -7.80
CA GLU A 126 11.23 -9.38 -7.25
C GLU A 126 9.98 -8.95 -6.48
N ALA A 127 8.80 -9.36 -6.93
CA ALA A 127 7.56 -9.13 -6.20
C ALA A 127 7.58 -9.82 -4.82
N ILE A 128 7.96 -11.09 -4.79
CA ILE A 128 8.10 -11.88 -3.56
C ILE A 128 9.09 -11.20 -2.61
N HIS A 129 10.28 -10.84 -3.10
CA HIS A 129 11.30 -10.18 -2.28
C HIS A 129 10.79 -8.86 -1.68
N CYS A 130 10.05 -8.07 -2.46
CA CYS A 130 9.44 -6.83 -1.96
C CYS A 130 8.48 -7.12 -0.79
N PHE A 131 7.61 -8.11 -0.91
CA PHE A 131 6.66 -8.44 0.15
C PHE A 131 7.31 -9.07 1.39
N GLU A 132 8.28 -9.96 1.21
CA GLU A 132 9.06 -10.55 2.31
C GLU A 132 9.75 -9.47 3.13
N SER A 133 10.37 -8.49 2.46
CA SER A 133 11.04 -7.37 3.13
C SER A 133 10.09 -6.58 4.06
N VAL A 134 8.81 -6.44 3.69
CA VAL A 134 7.79 -5.78 4.52
C VAL A 134 7.45 -6.62 5.74
N VAL A 135 7.32 -7.93 5.58
CA VAL A 135 7.03 -8.86 6.68
C VAL A 135 8.19 -8.94 7.67
N GLU A 136 9.43 -8.88 7.19
CA GLU A 136 10.65 -8.91 8.01
C GLU A 136 10.75 -7.69 8.93
N ILE A 137 10.45 -6.50 8.42
CA ILE A 137 10.53 -5.24 9.20
C ILE A 137 9.30 -4.98 10.06
N LYS A 138 8.37 -5.93 10.21
CA LYS A 138 7.10 -5.75 10.96
C LYS A 138 7.26 -5.20 12.38
N ARG A 139 8.39 -5.48 13.04
CA ARG A 139 8.68 -5.01 14.41
C ARG A 139 9.13 -3.56 14.47
N LEU A 140 9.55 -2.99 13.33
CA LEU A 140 10.03 -1.63 13.19
C LEU A 140 8.90 -0.67 12.75
N ILE A 141 7.80 -1.20 12.19
CA ILE A 141 6.62 -0.44 11.79
C ILE A 141 5.84 -0.02 13.03
N GLN A 142 5.53 1.27 13.15
CA GLN A 142 4.89 1.81 14.36
C GLN A 142 3.40 2.13 14.16
N ASN A 143 3.03 2.76 13.05
CA ASN A 143 1.69 3.32 12.84
C ASN A 143 0.83 2.45 11.90
N ASP A 144 1.44 1.99 10.82
CA ASP A 144 0.77 1.32 9.70
C ASP A 144 0.85 -0.21 9.84
N THR A 145 0.40 -0.72 11.00
CA THR A 145 0.49 -2.14 11.36
C THR A 145 -0.29 -3.09 10.43
N PHE A 146 -1.10 -2.56 9.52
CA PHE A 146 -1.77 -3.35 8.48
C PHE A 146 -0.79 -3.80 7.39
N LEU A 147 0.30 -3.06 7.12
CA LEU A 147 1.20 -3.32 6.00
C LEU A 147 1.76 -4.76 5.97
N PRO A 148 2.25 -5.34 7.07
CA PRO A 148 2.71 -6.73 7.07
C PRO A 148 1.61 -7.74 6.73
N HIS A 149 0.36 -7.47 7.13
CA HIS A 149 -0.77 -8.35 6.84
C HIS A 149 -1.18 -8.28 5.37
N PHE A 150 -1.16 -7.09 4.77
CA PHE A 150 -1.36 -6.93 3.33
C PHE A 150 -0.22 -7.56 2.53
N ALA A 151 1.04 -7.38 2.94
CA ALA A 151 2.19 -8.04 2.31
C ALA A 151 2.08 -9.57 2.35
N ALA A 152 1.70 -10.15 3.49
CA ALA A 152 1.43 -11.58 3.61
C ALA A 152 0.29 -12.03 2.68
N ALA A 153 -0.78 -11.24 2.54
CA ALA A 153 -1.85 -11.56 1.60
C ALA A 153 -1.39 -11.47 0.14
N GLU A 154 -0.55 -10.50 -0.20
CA GLU A 154 0.05 -10.38 -1.54
C GLU A 154 0.98 -11.56 -1.86
N LEU A 155 1.79 -12.03 -0.91
CA LEU A 155 2.56 -13.27 -1.07
C LEU A 155 1.64 -14.45 -1.36
N GLY A 156 0.56 -14.58 -0.58
CA GLY A 156 -0.44 -15.62 -0.79
C GLY A 156 -1.06 -15.58 -2.19
N VAL A 157 -1.43 -14.40 -2.67
CA VAL A 157 -1.95 -14.21 -4.03
C VAL A 157 -0.90 -14.52 -5.10
N THR A 158 0.35 -14.11 -4.88
CA THR A 158 1.43 -14.32 -5.84
C THR A 158 1.75 -15.80 -6.00
N TYR A 159 1.86 -16.55 -4.90
CA TYR A 159 2.03 -18.01 -4.96
C TYR A 159 0.83 -18.74 -5.56
N PHE A 160 -0.40 -18.22 -5.37
CA PHE A 160 -1.59 -18.75 -6.03
C PHE A 160 -1.47 -18.65 -7.55
N GLU A 161 -1.04 -17.50 -8.06
CA GLU A 161 -0.85 -17.26 -9.49
C GLU A 161 0.28 -18.12 -10.08
N CYS A 162 1.30 -18.45 -9.28
CA CYS A 162 2.35 -19.41 -9.65
C CYS A 162 1.90 -20.88 -9.59
N GLY A 163 0.70 -21.18 -9.09
CA GLY A 163 0.21 -22.55 -8.90
C GLY A 163 0.73 -23.26 -7.64
N ASP A 164 1.50 -22.59 -6.77
CA ASP A 164 1.93 -23.14 -5.48
C ASP A 164 0.86 -22.88 -4.42
N TYR A 165 -0.20 -23.70 -4.47
CA TYR A 165 -1.35 -23.57 -3.58
C TYR A 165 -1.02 -23.84 -2.11
N SER A 166 0.02 -24.65 -1.84
CA SER A 166 0.46 -24.94 -0.48
C SER A 166 1.04 -23.69 0.19
N LYS A 167 2.02 -23.04 -0.44
CA LYS A 167 2.58 -21.78 0.07
C LYS A 167 1.57 -20.65 0.06
N SER A 168 0.71 -20.60 -0.96
CA SER A 168 -0.39 -19.64 -1.01
C SER A 168 -1.27 -19.73 0.24
N LEU A 169 -1.70 -20.94 0.60
CA LEU A 169 -2.56 -21.15 1.77
C LEU A 169 -1.87 -20.81 3.08
N GLU A 170 -0.57 -21.09 3.21
CA GLU A 170 0.24 -20.72 4.38
C GLU A 170 0.26 -19.20 4.58
N TRP A 171 0.63 -18.45 3.54
CA TRP A 171 0.69 -16.99 3.59
C TRP A 171 -0.68 -16.33 3.81
N LEU A 172 -1.74 -16.86 3.18
CA LEU A 172 -3.11 -16.40 3.40
C LEU A 172 -3.59 -16.62 4.84
N LYS A 173 -3.17 -17.72 5.50
CA LYS A 173 -3.44 -17.95 6.92
C LYS A 173 -2.69 -16.96 7.80
N THR A 174 -1.42 -16.69 7.49
CA THR A 174 -0.58 -15.70 8.19
C THR A 174 -1.15 -14.29 8.08
N ALA A 175 -1.66 -13.90 6.91
CA ALA A 175 -2.31 -12.62 6.70
C ALA A 175 -3.58 -12.46 7.58
N ARG A 176 -4.28 -13.55 7.84
CA ARG A 176 -5.51 -13.59 8.64
C ARG A 176 -5.25 -13.64 10.15
N SER A 177 -4.16 -14.26 10.59
CA SER A 177 -3.82 -14.37 12.03
C SER A 177 -3.42 -12.98 12.55
N THR A 178 -4.38 -12.29 13.14
CA THR A 178 -4.22 -10.91 13.59
C THR A 178 -4.55 -10.83 15.08
N ASP A 179 -3.54 -10.48 15.88
CA ASP A 179 -3.71 -10.30 17.33
C ASP A 179 -4.34 -8.94 17.66
N ARG A 180 -4.41 -8.01 16.70
CA ARG A 180 -4.95 -6.66 16.86
C ARG A 180 -5.74 -6.21 15.64
N LYS A 181 -6.82 -5.47 15.88
CA LYS A 181 -7.61 -4.80 14.83
C LYS A 181 -6.79 -3.69 14.19
N PHE A 182 -6.84 -3.59 12.87
CA PHE A 182 -6.17 -2.54 12.10
C PHE A 182 -7.12 -1.95 11.04
N LEU A 183 -6.70 -0.85 10.42
CA LEU A 183 -7.49 -0.17 9.42
C LEU A 183 -7.60 -1.00 8.14
N TYR A 184 -8.80 -1.13 7.57
CA TYR A 184 -9.04 -1.90 6.33
C TYR A 184 -8.96 -3.44 6.47
N GLU A 185 -8.97 -3.96 7.71
CA GLU A 185 -8.99 -5.40 8.03
C GLU A 185 -10.10 -6.18 7.30
N THR A 186 -11.32 -5.64 7.27
CA THR A 186 -12.46 -6.32 6.62
C THR A 186 -12.21 -6.56 5.13
N ALA A 187 -11.63 -5.60 4.43
CA ALA A 187 -11.32 -5.74 3.01
C ALA A 187 -10.25 -6.81 2.78
N LEU A 188 -9.21 -6.82 3.62
CA LEU A 188 -8.18 -7.88 3.60
C LEU A 188 -8.81 -9.26 3.80
N HIS A 189 -9.64 -9.43 4.84
CA HIS A 189 -10.27 -10.71 5.16
C HIS A 189 -11.20 -11.21 4.06
N VAL A 190 -11.97 -10.33 3.42
CA VAL A 190 -12.82 -10.70 2.27
C VAL A 190 -11.94 -11.21 1.13
N ARG A 191 -10.83 -10.53 0.82
CA ARG A 191 -9.91 -10.93 -0.24
C ARG A 191 -9.23 -12.27 0.07
N VAL A 192 -8.68 -12.42 1.27
CA VAL A 192 -8.07 -13.67 1.75
C VAL A 192 -9.05 -14.83 1.66
N HIS A 193 -10.29 -14.65 2.14
CA HIS A 193 -11.33 -15.67 2.08
C HIS A 193 -11.67 -16.07 0.64
N ALA A 194 -11.73 -15.10 -0.29
CA ALA A 194 -11.99 -15.39 -1.70
C ALA A 194 -10.89 -16.29 -2.32
N TYR A 195 -9.61 -16.00 -2.07
CA TYR A 195 -8.51 -16.85 -2.56
C TYR A 195 -8.46 -18.21 -1.88
N MET A 196 -8.68 -18.28 -0.56
CA MET A 196 -8.76 -19.58 0.14
C MET A 196 -9.90 -20.46 -0.42
N LYS A 197 -11.03 -19.86 -0.80
CA LYS A 197 -12.13 -20.58 -1.46
C LYS A 197 -11.74 -21.07 -2.85
N LYS A 198 -11.01 -20.26 -3.63
CA LYS A 198 -10.50 -20.66 -4.95
C LYS A 198 -9.54 -21.84 -4.85
N ILE A 199 -8.59 -21.82 -3.90
CA ILE A 199 -7.65 -22.92 -3.66
C ILE A 199 -8.39 -24.23 -3.41
N LYS A 200 -9.37 -24.22 -2.49
CA LYS A 200 -10.19 -25.40 -2.17
C LYS A 200 -11.01 -25.94 -3.35
N ALA A 201 -11.27 -25.12 -4.37
CA ALA A 201 -11.98 -25.54 -5.57
C ALA A 201 -11.04 -26.05 -6.67
N SER A 202 -9.72 -25.82 -6.51
CA SER A 202 -8.66 -26.29 -7.41
C SER A 202 -8.02 -27.60 -6.93
N GLU A 203 -8.35 -28.07 -5.73
CA GLU A 203 -8.04 -29.39 -5.16
C GLU A 203 -9.10 -30.43 -5.57
#